data_AF-A0A483APL5-F1
#
_entry.id   AF-A0A483APL5-F1
#
_cell.length_a   1.000
_cell.length_b   1.000
_cell.length_c   1.000
_cell.angle_alpha   90.00
_cell.angle_beta   90.00
_cell.angle_gamma   90.00
#
_symmetry.space_group_name_H-M   'P 1'
#
loop_
_entity.id
_entity.type
_entity.pdbx_description
1 polymer ?
#
loop_
_entity_poly.entity_id
_entity_poly.type
_entity_poly.pdbx_seq_one_letter_code
_entity_poly.pdbx_strand_id
1 'polypeptide(L)'
;MLTKSSPISTQSNLFHSELFSQLDVKDPLIQLANTINWTVFDDAFEQHYSQNNGRPSKPIRLMVGLLLPKKALKRDNRYQQDKKRKLCKRRAAIEPIIGHLKSDFRLSRNLLKGQVGDEINVLMAACAWNLRKWLVIATIFLFWQKLGLFFVKYLRFFVVLDKKQFC
;
A
#
# COMPACT_ATOMS: atom_id res chain seq x y z
N MET A 1 -14.57 19.85 -1.79
CA MET A 1 -14.64 20.51 -0.49
C MET A 1 -14.43 19.49 0.60
N LEU A 2 -13.29 19.58 1.29
CA LEU A 2 -13.25 19.09 2.67
C LEU A 2 -14.43 19.75 3.37
N THR A 3 -15.31 18.93 3.94
CA THR A 3 -16.44 19.49 4.65
C THR A 3 -15.84 20.36 5.74
N LYS A 4 -15.89 21.70 5.61
CA LYS A 4 -15.87 22.58 6.77
C LYS A 4 -16.89 21.94 7.67
N SER A 5 -16.45 21.31 8.75
CA SER A 5 -17.36 20.70 9.69
C SER A 5 -18.38 21.79 9.99
N SER A 6 -19.64 21.57 9.64
CA SER A 6 -20.74 22.35 10.20
C SER A 6 -20.40 22.55 11.66
N PRO A 7 -20.46 23.78 12.21
CA PRO A 7 -20.06 24.03 13.59
C PRO A 7 -20.69 22.92 14.40
N ILE A 8 -19.83 22.05 14.96
CA ILE A 8 -20.29 20.85 15.63
C ILE A 8 -21.13 21.44 16.76
N SER A 9 -22.45 21.44 16.61
CA SER A 9 -23.33 21.58 17.75
C SER A 9 -23.05 20.31 18.51
N THR A 10 -22.00 20.32 19.34
CA THR A 10 -21.68 19.20 20.20
C THR A 10 -22.89 19.14 21.10
N GLN A 11 -23.85 18.27 20.75
CA GLN A 11 -24.77 17.80 21.76
C GLN A 11 -23.85 17.20 22.82
N SER A 12 -23.76 17.88 23.95
CA SER A 12 -23.05 17.40 25.11
C SER A 12 -23.73 16.09 25.48
N ASN A 13 -23.18 14.99 24.99
CA ASN A 13 -23.68 13.67 25.32
C ASN A 13 -23.58 13.54 26.84
N LEU A 14 -24.72 13.47 27.52
CA LEU A 14 -24.86 13.47 28.99
C LEU A 14 -23.92 12.47 29.69
N PHE A 15 -23.53 11.41 28.98
CA PHE A 15 -22.69 10.30 29.48
C PHE A 15 -21.26 10.27 28.92
N HIS A 16 -20.88 11.23 28.09
CA HIS A 16 -19.55 11.30 27.50
C HIS A 16 -19.04 12.75 27.51
N SER A 17 -18.13 13.07 28.42
CA SER A 17 -17.27 14.24 28.22
C SER A 17 -16.51 14.07 26.90
N GLU A 18 -16.35 15.15 26.14
CA GLU A 18 -15.56 15.11 24.91
C GLU A 18 -14.19 14.50 25.25
N LEU A 19 -13.76 13.48 24.51
CA LEU A 19 -12.53 12.74 24.84
C LEU A 19 -11.32 13.67 24.97
N PHE A 20 -11.37 14.83 24.32
CA PHE A 20 -10.37 15.89 24.42
C PHE A 20 -10.29 16.54 25.81
N SER A 21 -11.41 16.69 26.52
CA SER A 21 -11.44 17.25 27.87
C SER A 21 -10.94 16.28 28.95
N GLN A 22 -10.76 14.99 28.61
CA GLN A 22 -10.20 13.97 29.49
C GLN A 22 -8.67 13.85 29.35
N LEU A 23 -8.08 14.47 28.33
CA LEU A 23 -6.65 14.41 28.06
C LEU A 23 -5.93 15.54 28.79
N ASP A 24 -4.72 15.27 29.27
CA ASP A 24 -3.87 16.30 29.88
C ASP A 24 -3.34 17.25 28.80
N VAL A 25 -3.82 18.49 28.80
CA VAL A 25 -3.42 19.54 27.84
C VAL A 25 -1.92 19.85 27.92
N LYS A 26 -1.26 19.52 29.05
CA LYS A 26 0.18 19.71 29.22
C LYS A 26 1.02 18.61 28.57
N ASP A 27 0.41 17.54 28.03
CA ASP A 27 1.14 16.50 27.33
C ASP A 27 1.90 17.10 26.12
N PRO A 28 3.24 16.92 26.03
CA PRO A 28 4.05 17.43 24.92
C PRO A 28 3.55 17.03 23.53
N LEU A 29 2.93 15.85 23.39
CA LEU A 29 2.39 15.37 22.13
C LEU A 29 1.13 16.12 21.72
N ILE A 30 0.32 16.54 22.69
CA ILE A 30 -0.90 17.32 22.43
C ILE A 30 -0.52 18.74 22.04
N GLN A 31 0.45 19.34 22.74
CA GLN A 31 1.00 20.64 22.36
C GLN A 31 1.56 20.61 20.95
N LEU A 32 2.38 19.61 20.61
CA LEU A 32 2.92 19.44 19.26
C LEU A 32 1.83 19.19 18.21
N ALA A 33 0.79 18.41 18.53
CA ALA A 33 -0.31 18.16 17.59
C ALA A 33 -1.12 19.43 17.29
N ASN A 34 -1.19 20.36 18.24
CA ASN A 34 -1.91 21.64 18.11
C ASN A 34 -1.07 22.72 17.41
N THR A 35 0.26 22.64 17.42
CA THR A 35 1.13 23.58 16.71
C THR A 35 1.19 23.32 15.20
N ILE A 36 0.86 22.10 14.75
CA ILE A 36 0.82 21.75 13.33
C ILE A 36 -0.37 22.45 12.67
N ASN A 37 -0.09 23.29 11.66
CA ASN A 37 -1.14 23.92 10.86
C ASN A 37 -1.76 22.91 9.88
N TRP A 38 -2.83 22.25 10.31
CA TRP A 38 -3.52 21.22 9.52
C TRP A 38 -4.23 21.77 8.28
N THR A 39 -4.59 23.07 8.25
CA THR A 39 -5.36 23.65 7.14
C THR A 39 -4.54 23.70 5.85
N VAL A 40 -3.22 23.92 5.97
CA VAL A 40 -2.30 23.94 4.81
C VAL A 40 -2.35 22.61 4.06
N PHE A 41 -2.42 21.49 4.78
CA PHE A 41 -2.56 20.19 4.15
C PHE A 41 -3.95 20.04 3.53
N ASP A 42 -4.98 20.41 4.29
CA ASP A 42 -6.37 20.29 3.83
C ASP A 42 -6.57 21.04 2.49
N ASP A 43 -6.04 22.26 2.37
CA ASP A 43 -6.05 23.05 1.13
C ASP A 43 -5.20 22.42 0.02
N ALA A 44 -3.99 21.95 0.34
CA ALA A 44 -3.09 21.36 -0.64
C ALA A 44 -3.64 20.07 -1.27
N PHE A 45 -4.38 19.26 -0.50
CA PHE A 45 -4.97 18.02 -0.99
C PHE A 45 -6.37 18.21 -1.58
N GLU A 46 -7.04 19.34 -1.34
CA GLU A 46 -8.38 19.61 -1.87
C GLU A 46 -8.45 19.48 -3.39
N GLN A 47 -7.41 19.95 -4.10
CA GLN A 47 -7.31 19.86 -5.57
C GLN A 47 -7.37 18.43 -6.12
N HIS A 48 -7.02 17.43 -5.30
CA HIS A 48 -6.96 16.03 -5.73
C HIS A 48 -8.27 15.26 -5.47
N TYR A 49 -9.22 15.85 -4.75
CA TYR A 49 -10.51 15.22 -4.46
C TYR A 49 -11.57 15.56 -5.52
N SER A 50 -12.39 14.57 -5.88
CA SER A 50 -13.54 14.81 -6.76
C SER A 50 -14.59 15.67 -6.04
N GLN A 51 -15.06 16.72 -6.71
CA GLN A 51 -16.00 17.68 -6.11
C GLN A 51 -17.41 17.09 -5.92
N ASN A 52 -17.88 16.30 -6.88
CA ASN A 52 -19.29 15.90 -6.98
C ASN A 52 -19.50 14.38 -7.02
N ASN A 53 -18.44 13.58 -6.97
CA ASN A 53 -18.56 12.13 -7.10
C ASN A 53 -17.98 11.40 -5.88
N GLY A 54 -18.78 10.49 -5.31
CA GLY A 54 -18.38 9.63 -4.21
C GLY A 54 -18.62 10.20 -2.81
N ARG A 55 -17.91 9.63 -1.83
CA ARG A 55 -18.05 9.99 -0.42
C ARG A 55 -17.23 11.26 -0.12
N PRO A 56 -17.75 12.21 0.69
CA PRO A 56 -17.00 13.41 1.04
C PRO A 56 -15.66 13.07 1.69
N SER A 57 -14.66 13.89 1.42
CA SER A 57 -13.31 13.72 1.96
C SER A 57 -13.33 13.91 3.49
N LYS A 58 -12.52 13.10 4.17
CA LYS A 58 -12.29 13.20 5.61
C LYS A 58 -11.15 14.18 5.87
N PRO A 59 -11.11 14.86 7.03
CA PRO A 59 -9.99 15.71 7.40
C PRO A 59 -8.68 14.90 7.39
N ILE A 60 -7.59 15.47 6.88
CA ILE A 60 -6.34 14.75 6.67
C ILE A 60 -5.78 14.21 7.99
N ARG A 61 -5.94 14.97 9.08
CA ARG A 61 -5.56 14.53 10.43
C ARG A 61 -6.18 13.17 10.81
N LEU A 62 -7.46 12.97 10.49
CA LEU A 62 -8.15 11.71 10.74
C LEU A 62 -7.62 10.60 9.82
N MET A 63 -7.42 10.92 8.54
CA MET A 63 -6.91 9.97 7.56
C MET A 63 -5.52 9.44 7.95
N VAL A 64 -4.60 10.32 8.33
CA VAL A 64 -3.26 9.94 8.82
C VAL A 64 -3.36 9.02 10.03
N GLY A 65 -4.23 9.34 10.99
CA GLY A 65 -4.46 8.51 12.17
C GLY A 65 -5.01 7.11 11.84
N LEU A 66 -5.85 7.00 10.81
CA LEU A 66 -6.40 5.72 10.33
C LEU A 66 -5.39 4.92 9.51
N LEU A 67 -4.50 5.61 8.79
CA LEU A 67 -3.43 4.99 8.02
C LEU A 67 -2.39 4.35 8.93
N LEU A 68 -2.28 4.67 10.21
CA LEU A 68 -1.33 4.03 11.12
C LEU A 68 -1.98 2.86 11.89
N PRO A 69 -1.72 1.59 11.53
CA PRO A 69 -2.24 0.45 12.26
C PRO A 69 -1.59 0.41 13.64
N LYS A 70 -2.43 0.34 14.66
CA LYS A 70 -2.00 0.23 16.05
C LYS A 70 -1.75 -1.23 16.39
N LYS A 71 -0.74 -1.47 17.26
CA LYS A 71 -0.51 -2.78 17.88
C LYS A 71 -1.78 -3.25 18.63
N ALA A 72 -2.01 -4.56 18.63
CA ALA A 72 -3.06 -5.16 19.44
C ALA A 72 -2.75 -4.93 20.93
N LEU A 73 -3.72 -4.42 21.70
CA LEU A 73 -3.60 -4.17 23.13
C LEU A 73 -4.29 -5.27 23.91
N LYS A 74 -3.83 -5.56 25.13
CA LYS A 74 -4.43 -6.60 26.00
C LYS A 74 -5.92 -6.34 26.32
N ARG A 75 -6.34 -5.08 26.34
CA ARG A 75 -7.74 -4.65 26.57
C ARG A 75 -8.71 -4.87 25.40
N ASP A 76 -8.20 -5.18 24.20
CA ASP A 76 -9.05 -5.32 23.02
C ASP A 76 -9.78 -6.68 23.01
N ASN A 77 -11.01 -6.74 22.49
CA ASN A 77 -11.70 -8.01 22.22
C ASN A 77 -10.94 -8.85 21.17
N ARG A 78 -11.07 -10.18 21.20
CA ARG A 78 -10.43 -11.14 20.29
C ARG A 78 -10.59 -10.73 18.81
N TYR A 79 -11.80 -10.35 18.39
CA TYR A 79 -12.05 -9.86 17.02
C TYR A 79 -11.22 -8.62 16.68
N GLN A 80 -11.16 -7.64 17.59
CA GLN A 80 -10.41 -6.41 17.39
C GLN A 80 -8.90 -6.66 17.36
N GLN A 81 -8.39 -7.56 18.22
CA GLN A 81 -6.99 -7.97 18.21
C GLN A 81 -6.62 -8.66 16.90
N ASP A 82 -7.44 -9.60 16.42
CA ASP A 82 -7.20 -10.31 15.17
C ASP A 82 -7.21 -9.34 13.97
N LYS A 83 -8.17 -8.41 13.93
CA LYS A 83 -8.21 -7.36 12.91
C LYS A 83 -6.94 -6.50 12.89
N LYS A 84 -6.45 -6.07 14.07
CA LYS A 84 -5.19 -5.32 14.20
C LYS A 84 -3.98 -6.15 13.78
N ARG A 85 -3.90 -7.42 14.20
CA ARG A 85 -2.83 -8.37 13.81
C ARG A 85 -2.79 -8.59 12.29
N LYS A 86 -3.94 -8.76 11.64
CA LYS A 86 -4.05 -8.89 10.18
C LYS A 86 -3.53 -7.66 9.44
N LEU A 87 -3.85 -6.45 9.93
CA LEU A 87 -3.33 -5.21 9.34
C LEU A 87 -1.81 -5.09 9.49
N CYS A 88 -1.26 -5.38 10.67
CA CYS A 88 0.20 -5.40 10.88
C CYS A 88 0.90 -6.46 10.02
N LYS A 89 0.33 -7.67 9.89
CA LYS A 89 0.89 -8.75 9.07
C LYS A 89 0.95 -8.37 7.58
N ARG A 90 -0.09 -7.70 7.07
CA ARG A 90 -0.10 -7.18 5.68
C ARG A 90 1.02 -6.17 5.45
N ARG A 91 1.33 -5.31 6.43
CA ARG A 91 2.47 -4.38 6.34
C ARG A 91 3.83 -5.07 6.46
N ALA A 92 3.95 -6.02 7.37
CA ALA A 92 5.19 -6.77 7.54
C ALA A 92 5.60 -7.53 6.27
N ALA A 93 4.65 -7.92 5.42
CA ALA A 93 4.93 -8.52 4.11
C ALA A 93 5.53 -7.54 3.08
N ILE A 94 5.39 -6.22 3.29
CA ILE A 94 5.91 -5.17 2.39
C ILE A 94 7.37 -4.82 2.75
N GLU A 95 7.75 -4.92 4.02
CA GLU A 95 9.12 -4.61 4.50
C GLU A 95 10.22 -5.34 3.71
N PRO A 96 10.12 -6.66 3.40
CA PRO A 96 11.11 -7.34 2.57
C PRO A 96 11.18 -6.79 1.15
N ILE A 97 10.04 -6.41 0.55
CA ILE A 97 10.00 -5.84 -0.80
C ILE A 97 10.69 -4.47 -0.81
N ILE A 98 10.44 -3.63 0.19
CA ILE A 98 11.15 -2.35 0.36
C ILE A 98 12.65 -2.59 0.55
N GLY A 99 13.03 -3.61 1.33
CA GLY A 99 14.41 -4.05 1.49
C GLY A 99 15.07 -4.37 0.15
N HIS A 100 14.46 -5.25 -0.65
CA HIS A 100 14.94 -5.60 -1.98
C HIS A 100 14.99 -4.40 -2.92
N LEU A 101 14.00 -3.51 -2.88
CA LEU A 101 14.04 -2.27 -3.68
C LEU A 101 15.23 -1.39 -3.29
N LYS A 102 15.52 -1.27 -1.99
CA LYS A 102 16.66 -0.49 -1.47
C LYS A 102 18.01 -1.08 -1.85
N SER A 103 18.19 -2.41 -1.77
CA SER A 103 19.45 -3.08 -2.06
C SER A 103 19.67 -3.30 -3.57
N ASP A 104 18.68 -3.89 -4.24
CA ASP A 104 18.85 -4.46 -5.59
C ASP A 104 18.51 -3.44 -6.68
N PHE A 105 17.57 -2.53 -6.41
CA PHE A 105 17.08 -1.53 -7.36
C PHE A 105 17.60 -0.13 -7.07
N ARG A 106 18.68 -0.03 -6.27
CA ARG A 106 19.40 1.22 -5.96
C ARG A 106 18.49 2.32 -5.40
N LEU A 107 17.33 1.98 -4.86
CA LEU A 107 16.40 2.96 -4.26
C LEU A 107 17.03 3.69 -3.06
N SER A 108 18.04 3.08 -2.41
CA SER A 108 18.79 3.68 -1.31
C SER A 108 19.74 4.80 -1.71
N ARG A 109 20.14 4.89 -2.99
CA ARG A 109 21.11 5.87 -3.49
C ARG A 109 20.52 6.58 -4.70
N ASN A 110 20.11 7.83 -4.52
CA ASN A 110 19.68 8.64 -5.64
C ASN A 110 20.84 9.40 -6.29
N LEU A 111 20.91 9.34 -7.61
CA LEU A 111 21.86 10.11 -8.43
C LEU A 111 21.25 11.39 -8.99
N LEU A 112 19.91 11.47 -9.00
CA LEU A 112 19.16 12.63 -9.45
C LEU A 112 19.14 13.70 -8.35
N LYS A 113 19.10 14.98 -8.74
CA LYS A 113 19.17 16.11 -7.81
C LYS A 113 17.78 16.49 -7.29
N GLY A 114 17.69 16.72 -5.98
CA GLY A 114 16.52 17.32 -5.33
C GLY A 114 15.33 16.37 -5.13
N GLN A 115 14.26 16.91 -4.54
CA GLN A 115 13.05 16.15 -4.18
C GLN A 115 12.36 15.51 -5.39
N VAL A 116 12.29 16.23 -6.52
CA VAL A 116 11.75 15.70 -7.78
C VAL A 116 12.56 14.48 -8.25
N GLY A 117 13.88 14.50 -8.08
CA GLY A 117 14.73 13.36 -8.39
C GLY A 117 14.42 12.15 -7.51
N ASP A 118 14.14 12.35 -6.22
CA ASP A 118 13.81 11.27 -5.28
C ASP A 118 12.49 10.58 -5.66
N GLU A 119 11.48 11.37 -6.04
CA GLU A 119 10.20 10.87 -6.54
C GLU A 119 10.37 10.01 -7.81
N ILE A 120 11.15 10.50 -8.78
CA ILE A 120 11.43 9.77 -10.03
C ILE A 120 12.19 8.48 -9.75
N ASN A 121 13.17 8.49 -8.84
CA ASN A 121 13.94 7.30 -8.49
C ASN A 121 13.06 6.20 -7.87
N VAL A 122 12.11 6.58 -6.99
CA VAL A 122 11.13 5.66 -6.41
C VAL A 122 10.27 5.02 -7.50
N LEU A 123 9.75 5.82 -8.43
CA LEU A 123 8.92 5.34 -9.53
C LEU A 123 9.68 4.37 -10.44
N MET A 124 10.90 4.73 -10.86
CA MET A 124 11.71 3.88 -11.73
C MET A 124 12.11 2.56 -11.07
N ALA A 125 12.48 2.58 -9.79
CA ALA A 125 12.80 1.36 -9.04
C ALA A 125 11.58 0.42 -8.94
N ALA A 126 10.39 0.98 -8.68
CA ALA A 126 9.14 0.21 -8.65
C ALA A 126 8.78 -0.38 -10.04
N CYS A 127 8.94 0.41 -11.10
CA CYS A 127 8.76 -0.06 -12.48
C CYS A 127 9.71 -1.22 -12.80
N ALA A 128 11.01 -1.08 -12.50
CA ALA A 128 12.01 -2.12 -12.73
C ALA A 128 11.69 -3.42 -11.97
N TRP A 129 11.23 -3.32 -10.71
CA TRP A 129 10.78 -4.49 -9.94
C TRP A 129 9.59 -5.20 -10.59
N ASN A 130 8.61 -4.45 -11.06
CA ASN A 130 7.45 -5.01 -11.75
C ASN A 130 7.87 -5.66 -13.08
N LEU A 131 8.72 -5.00 -13.87
CA LEU A 131 9.24 -5.55 -15.12
C LEU A 131 10.01 -6.86 -14.91
N ARG A 132 10.84 -6.95 -13.86
CA ARG A 132 11.56 -8.19 -13.52
C ARG A 132 10.60 -9.37 -13.30
N LYS A 133 9.46 -9.14 -12.62
CA LYS A 133 8.45 -10.20 -12.41
C LYS A 133 7.82 -10.64 -13.73
N TRP A 134 7.47 -9.70 -14.59
CA TRP A 134 6.93 -10.01 -15.92
C TRP A 134 7.93 -10.79 -16.77
N LEU A 135 9.20 -10.42 -16.75
CA LEU A 135 10.25 -11.13 -17.47
C LEU A 135 10.42 -12.57 -16.95
N VAL A 136 10.40 -12.79 -15.64
CA VAL A 136 10.48 -14.15 -15.06
C VAL A 136 9.26 -15.00 -15.44
N ILE A 137 8.05 -14.42 -15.44
CA ILE A 137 6.85 -15.15 -15.86
C ILE A 137 6.92 -15.48 -17.35
N ALA A 138 7.37 -14.53 -18.18
CA ALA A 138 7.52 -14.73 -19.61
C ALA A 138 8.58 -15.81 -19.93
N THR A 139 9.71 -15.85 -19.23
CA THR A 139 10.73 -16.89 -19.45
C THR A 139 10.22 -18.27 -19.07
N ILE A 140 9.50 -18.38 -17.94
CA ILE A 140 8.83 -19.63 -17.56
C ILE A 140 7.84 -20.02 -18.66
N PHE A 141 6.94 -19.12 -19.05
CA PHE A 141 5.95 -19.39 -20.09
C PHE A 141 6.57 -19.88 -21.41
N LEU A 142 7.60 -19.19 -21.92
CA LEU A 142 8.32 -19.58 -23.14
C LEU A 142 9.04 -20.94 -22.98
N PHE A 143 9.56 -21.23 -21.80
CA PHE A 143 10.16 -22.53 -21.50
C PHE A 143 9.14 -23.68 -21.63
N TRP A 144 7.95 -23.52 -21.05
CA TRP A 144 6.86 -24.51 -21.17
C TRP A 144 6.37 -24.67 -22.61
N GLN A 145 6.29 -23.59 -23.39
CA GLN A 145 5.95 -23.67 -24.82
C GLN A 145 6.96 -24.51 -25.60
N LYS A 146 8.27 -24.31 -25.37
CA LYS A 146 9.31 -25.13 -26.02
C LYS A 146 9.24 -26.60 -25.62
N LEU A 147 8.98 -26.89 -24.34
CA LEU A 147 8.83 -28.25 -23.84
C LEU A 147 7.59 -28.94 -24.43
N GLY A 148 6.47 -28.23 -24.53
CA GLY A 148 5.26 -28.71 -25.18
C GLY A 148 5.45 -29.00 -26.67
N LEU A 149 6.14 -28.11 -27.40
CA LEU A 149 6.48 -28.33 -28.81
C LEU A 149 7.41 -29.54 -29.01
N PHE A 150 8.36 -29.74 -28.10
CA PHE A 150 9.22 -30.93 -28.10
C PHE A 150 8.40 -32.21 -27.91
N PHE A 151 7.49 -32.23 -26.95
CA PHE A 151 6.63 -33.38 -26.67
C PHE A 151 5.65 -33.69 -27.82
N VAL A 152 5.03 -32.67 -28.43
CA VAL A 152 4.16 -32.84 -29.61
C VAL A 152 4.94 -33.38 -30.80
N LYS A 153 6.14 -32.87 -31.07
CA LYS A 153 7.02 -33.41 -32.13
C LYS A 153 7.41 -34.85 -31.84
N TYR A 154 7.75 -35.17 -30.60
CA TYR A 154 8.13 -36.52 -30.18
C TYR A 154 6.97 -37.52 -30.35
N LEU A 155 5.76 -37.15 -29.92
CA LEU A 155 4.57 -37.97 -30.09
C LEU A 155 4.24 -38.19 -31.58
N ARG A 156 4.35 -37.14 -32.41
CA ARG A 156 4.14 -37.24 -33.86
C ARG A 156 5.20 -38.11 -34.53
N PHE A 157 6.45 -38.06 -34.08
CA PHE A 157 7.53 -38.92 -34.56
C PHE A 157 7.26 -40.39 -34.22
N PHE A 158 6.80 -40.68 -32.99
CA PHE A 158 6.46 -42.05 -32.57
C PHE A 158 5.28 -42.62 -33.36
N VAL A 159 4.22 -41.83 -33.58
CA VAL A 159 3.06 -42.23 -34.43
C VAL A 159 3.48 -42.51 -35.88
N VAL A 160 4.45 -41.76 -36.42
CA VAL A 160 4.98 -42.00 -37.78
C VAL A 160 5.85 -43.26 -37.82
N LEU A 161 6.62 -43.55 -36.78
CA LEU A 161 7.41 -44.78 -36.69
C LEU A 161 6.53 -46.02 -36.59
N ASP A 162 5.45 -45.96 -35.83
CA ASP A 162 4.51 -47.08 -35.69
C ASP A 162 3.87 -47.44 -37.04
N LYS A 163 3.51 -46.44 -37.87
CA LYS A 163 2.99 -46.68 -39.23
C LYS A 163 3.99 -47.31 -40.21
N LYS A 164 5.31 -47.18 -39.97
CA LYS A 164 6.35 -47.74 -40.86
C LYS A 164 6.69 -49.20 -40.55
N GLN A 165 6.29 -49.73 -39.40
CA GLN A 165 6.53 -51.14 -39.02
C GLN A 165 5.43 -52.10 -39.52
N PHE A 166 4.27 -51.58 -39.97
CA PHE A 166 3.13 -52.37 -40.48
C PHE A 166 2.93 -52.28 -42.02
N CYS A 167 3.98 -51.94 -42.76
CA CYS A 167 4.07 -52.12 -44.23
C CYS A 167 5.33 -52.90 -44.54
#